data_AF-A0A533ML22-F1
#
_entry.id   AF-A0A533ML22-F1
#
_cell.length_a   1.000
_cell.length_b   1.000
_cell.length_c   1.000
_cell.angle_alpha   90.00
_cell.angle_beta   90.00
_cell.angle_gamma   90.00
#
_symmetry.space_group_name_H-M   'P 1'
#
loop_
_entity.id
_entity.type
_entity.pdbx_description
1 polymer ?
#
loop_
_entity_poly.entity_id
_entity_poly.type
_entity_poly.pdbx_seq_one_letter_code
_entity_poly.pdbx_strand_id
1 'polypeptide(L)'
;MTEYHNIHELISGFGSGDHKAITALDTMALFASMEIVSMNLLLREKGIMAPKIFISGSVSEIKYVIEKIEGHIESRVESLGEWSAARGCACIAEDVSKGQHDILGISVE
;
A
#
# COMPACT_ATOMS: atom_id res chain seq x y z
N MET A 1 14.88 15.62 -10.94
CA MET A 1 15.48 14.28 -11.15
C MET A 1 15.80 13.77 -9.76
N THR A 2 15.10 12.75 -9.28
CA THR A 2 15.31 12.20 -7.93
C THR A 2 16.68 11.50 -7.90
N GLU A 3 17.50 11.82 -6.90
CA GLU A 3 18.86 11.24 -6.75
C GLU A 3 18.86 9.74 -6.40
N TYR A 4 17.71 9.19 -5.98
CA TYR A 4 17.54 7.77 -5.66
C TYR A 4 17.07 7.00 -6.90
N HIS A 5 17.78 5.94 -7.24
CA HIS A 5 17.51 5.11 -8.41
C HIS A 5 16.63 3.91 -8.08
N ASN A 6 16.52 3.56 -6.80
CA ASN A 6 15.70 2.46 -6.31
C ASN A 6 15.23 2.72 -4.87
N ILE A 7 14.32 1.86 -4.41
CA ILE A 7 13.71 2.01 -3.08
C ILE A 7 14.71 1.78 -1.93
N HIS A 8 15.71 0.91 -2.13
CA HIS A 8 16.72 0.65 -1.10
C HIS A 8 17.59 1.88 -0.82
N GLU A 9 18.00 2.59 -1.87
CA GLU A 9 18.73 3.86 -1.76
C GLU A 9 17.90 4.91 -1.01
N LEU A 10 16.61 5.02 -1.33
CA LEU A 10 15.71 5.95 -0.65
C LEU A 10 15.56 5.62 0.84
N ILE A 11 15.36 4.34 1.18
CA ILE A 11 15.25 3.87 2.57
C ILE A 11 16.56 4.13 3.33
N SER A 12 17.71 3.87 2.70
CA SER A 12 19.02 4.14 3.30
C SER A 12 19.26 5.63 3.54
N GLY A 13 18.89 6.48 2.57
CA GLY A 13 18.93 7.94 2.72
C GLY A 13 18.04 8.43 3.86
N PHE A 14 16.83 7.89 3.97
CA PHE A 14 15.92 8.19 5.08
C PHE A 14 16.52 7.79 6.43
N GLY A 15 17.09 6.58 6.52
CA GLY A 15 17.77 6.11 7.74
C GLY A 15 18.96 6.99 8.15
N SER A 16 19.57 7.69 7.20
CA SER A 16 20.69 8.62 7.43
C SER A 16 20.23 10.06 7.74
N GLY A 17 18.91 10.31 7.75
CA GLY A 17 18.35 11.65 7.98
C GLY A 17 18.48 12.59 6.77
N ASP A 18 18.69 12.07 5.57
CA ASP A 18 18.77 12.88 4.36
C ASP A 18 17.44 13.60 4.11
N HIS A 19 17.47 14.93 4.12
CA HIS A 19 16.30 15.77 3.88
C HIS A 19 15.63 15.50 2.54
N LYS A 20 16.39 15.11 1.50
CA LYS A 20 15.81 14.78 0.20
C LYS A 20 15.02 13.46 0.26
N ALA A 21 15.51 12.46 0.98
CA ALA A 21 14.80 11.20 1.19
C ALA A 21 13.51 11.42 1.98
N ILE A 22 13.59 12.21 3.06
CA ILE A 22 12.43 12.60 3.86
C ILE A 22 11.39 13.31 2.97
N THR A 23 11.82 14.29 2.17
CA THR A 23 10.92 15.02 1.25
C THR A 23 10.27 14.09 0.22
N ALA A 24 11.01 13.11 -0.30
CA ALA A 24 10.47 12.13 -1.24
C ALA A 24 9.42 11.22 -0.58
N LEU A 25 9.68 10.73 0.63
CA LEU A 25 8.71 9.95 1.41
C LEU A 25 7.46 10.77 1.77
N ASP A 26 7.63 12.03 2.18
CA ASP A 26 6.52 12.94 2.47
C ASP A 26 5.66 13.18 1.22
N THR A 27 6.29 13.35 0.06
CA THR A 27 5.58 13.52 -1.21
C THR A 27 4.79 12.26 -1.59
N MET A 28 5.37 11.08 -1.41
CA MET A 28 4.66 9.81 -1.63
C MET A 28 3.49 9.63 -0.67
N ALA A 29 3.66 9.95 0.61
CA ALA A 29 2.58 9.92 1.60
C ALA A 29 1.44 10.85 1.19
N LEU A 30 1.75 12.09 0.80
CA LEU A 30 0.76 13.07 0.35
C LEU A 30 -0.03 12.56 -0.86
N PHE A 31 0.65 12.04 -1.90
CA PHE A 31 -0.03 11.51 -3.08
C PHE A 31 -0.90 10.30 -2.74
N ALA A 32 -0.41 9.36 -1.95
CA ALA A 32 -1.22 8.23 -1.49
C ALA A 32 -2.47 8.69 -0.73
N SER A 33 -2.34 9.69 0.16
CA SER A 33 -3.46 10.29 0.86
C SER A 33 -4.47 10.94 -0.08
N MET A 34 -4.02 11.65 -1.12
CA MET A 34 -4.89 12.26 -2.11
C MET A 34 -5.71 11.20 -2.86
N GLU A 35 -5.07 10.10 -3.28
CA GLU A 35 -5.76 8.99 -3.94
C GLU A 35 -6.79 8.33 -3.01
N ILE A 36 -6.42 8.07 -1.74
CA ILE A 36 -7.32 7.49 -0.73
C ILE A 36 -8.54 8.38 -0.50
N VAL A 37 -8.34 9.70 -0.32
CA VAL A 37 -9.43 10.64 -0.10
C VAL A 37 -10.37 10.69 -1.31
N SER A 38 -9.79 10.65 -2.51
CA SER A 38 -10.56 10.65 -3.77
C SER A 38 -11.40 9.38 -3.89
N MET A 39 -10.82 8.22 -3.60
CA MET A 39 -11.56 6.95 -3.57
C MET A 39 -12.65 6.94 -2.50
N ASN A 40 -12.38 7.46 -1.31
CA ASN A 40 -13.38 7.57 -0.24
C ASN A 40 -14.57 8.44 -0.66
N LEU A 41 -14.33 9.52 -1.40
CA LEU A 41 -15.41 10.36 -1.94
C LEU A 41 -16.30 9.55 -2.90
N LEU A 42 -15.71 8.84 -3.85
CA LEU A 42 -16.43 8.02 -4.82
C LEU A 42 -17.20 6.85 -4.17
N LEU A 43 -16.64 6.26 -3.12
CA LEU A 43 -17.27 5.17 -2.37
C LEU A 43 -18.49 5.65 -1.57
N ARG A 44 -18.49 6.89 -1.09
CA ARG A 44 -19.65 7.49 -0.40
C ARG A 44 -20.86 7.62 -1.33
N GLU A 45 -20.66 7.92 -2.62
CA GLU A 45 -21.75 7.94 -3.61
C GLU A 45 -22.41 6.56 -3.79
N LYS A 46 -21.67 5.49 -3.45
CA LYS A 46 -22.17 4.11 -3.45
C LYS A 46 -22.69 3.66 -2.07
N GLY A 47 -22.81 4.57 -1.10
CA GLY A 47 -23.29 4.29 0.25
C GLY A 47 -22.24 3.71 1.20
N ILE A 48 -20.96 3.67 0.82
CA ILE A 48 -19.87 3.16 1.67
C ILE A 48 -19.23 4.32 2.40
N MET A 49 -19.50 4.43 3.71
CA MET A 49 -19.12 5.61 4.50
C MET A 49 -17.74 5.53 5.16
N ALA A 50 -17.27 4.33 5.48
CA ALA A 50 -16.01 4.10 6.20
C ALA A 50 -15.32 2.83 5.67
N PRO A 51 -14.74 2.87 4.46
CA PRO A 51 -14.01 1.72 3.94
C PRO A 51 -12.75 1.47 4.78
N LYS A 52 -12.41 0.18 4.95
CA LYS A 52 -11.09 -0.18 5.46
C LYS A 52 -10.06 0.09 4.37
N ILE A 53 -8.94 0.71 4.75
CA ILE A 53 -7.89 1.11 3.82
C ILE A 53 -6.72 0.16 4.01
N PHE A 54 -6.38 -0.55 2.93
CA PHE A 54 -5.21 -1.41 2.86
C PHE A 54 -4.23 -0.81 1.86
N ILE A 55 -2.96 -0.73 2.24
CA ILE A 55 -1.87 -0.37 1.33
C ILE A 55 -0.85 -1.50 1.25
N SER A 56 -0.04 -1.52 0.20
CA SER A 56 0.95 -2.57 -0.04
C SER A 56 2.22 -2.03 -0.69
N GLY A 57 3.23 -2.89 -0.80
CA GLY A 57 4.53 -2.55 -1.35
C GLY A 57 5.54 -2.12 -0.28
N SER A 58 6.81 -2.08 -0.64
CA SER A 58 7.92 -1.85 0.31
C SER A 58 7.81 -0.52 1.09
N VAL A 59 7.30 0.55 0.45
CA VAL A 59 7.06 1.84 1.11
C VAL A 59 6.02 1.73 2.24
N SER A 60 5.06 0.82 2.12
CA SER A 60 4.02 0.62 3.14
C SER A 60 4.54 -0.02 4.43
N GLU A 61 5.78 -0.51 4.45
CA GLU A 61 6.41 -1.05 5.65
C GLU A 61 7.17 0.03 6.44
N ILE A 62 7.30 1.23 5.87
CA ILE A 62 7.95 2.36 6.52
C ILE A 62 6.92 3.05 7.43
N LYS A 63 7.05 2.82 8.75
CA LYS A 63 6.15 3.39 9.77
C LYS A 63 5.94 4.91 9.62
N TYR A 64 6.99 5.65 9.29
CA TYR A 64 6.92 7.10 9.05
C TYR A 64 5.90 7.47 7.97
N VAL A 65 5.87 6.72 6.86
CA VAL A 65 4.93 6.96 5.75
C VAL A 65 3.50 6.66 6.18
N ILE A 66 3.28 5.56 6.91
CA ILE A 66 1.97 5.22 7.47
C ILE A 66 1.45 6.36 8.34
N GLU A 67 2.26 6.83 9.29
CA GLU A 67 1.87 7.91 10.19
C GLU A 67 1.54 9.22 9.45
N LYS A 68 2.28 9.54 8.39
CA LYS A 68 1.99 10.69 7.52
C LYS A 68 0.67 10.52 6.78
N ILE A 69 0.41 9.35 6.21
CA ILE A 69 -0.84 9.07 5.51
C ILE A 69 -2.02 9.18 6.49
N GLU A 70 -1.96 8.49 7.63
CA GLU A 70 -3.01 8.52 8.65
C GLU A 70 -3.27 9.95 9.16
N GLY A 71 -2.21 10.75 9.31
CA GLY A 71 -2.31 12.16 9.70
C GLY A 71 -3.01 13.04 8.66
N HIS A 72 -2.88 12.74 7.36
CA HIS A 72 -3.55 13.49 6.29
C HIS A 72 -5.03 13.13 6.12
N ILE A 73 -5.40 11.86 6.36
CA ILE A 73 -6.75 11.35 6.06
C ILE A 73 -7.61 11.13 7.31
N GLU A 74 -7.05 11.34 8.50
CA GLU A 74 -7.69 11.13 9.81
C GLU A 74 -8.34 9.74 9.96
N SER A 75 -7.77 8.73 9.29
CA SER A 75 -8.26 7.35 9.25
C SER A 75 -7.09 6.38 9.36
N ARG A 76 -7.36 5.20 9.91
CA ARG A 76 -6.35 4.13 10.01
C ARG A 76 -6.08 3.48 8.67
N VAL A 77 -4.83 3.09 8.46
CA VAL A 77 -4.39 2.36 7.27
C VAL A 77 -3.66 1.09 7.69
N GLU A 78 -4.01 -0.03 7.07
CA GLU A 78 -3.36 -1.32 7.30
C GLU A 78 -2.38 -1.64 6.17
N SER A 79 -1.13 -1.91 6.51
CA SER A 79 -0.13 -2.38 5.56
C SER A 79 -0.24 -3.90 5.37
N LEU A 80 -0.31 -4.34 4.11
CA LEU A 80 -0.28 -5.76 3.74
C LEU A 80 1.15 -6.29 3.59
N GLY A 81 2.15 -5.40 3.64
CA GLY A 81 3.56 -5.68 3.46
C GLY A 81 4.04 -5.66 2.00
N GLU A 82 5.35 -5.79 1.83
CA GLU A 82 6.03 -5.79 0.52
C GLU A 82 5.60 -7.00 -0.34
N TRP A 83 5.51 -8.17 0.28
CA TRP A 83 5.30 -9.45 -0.42
C TRP A 83 3.84 -9.88 -0.47
N SER A 84 2.91 -8.95 -0.26
CA SER A 84 1.48 -9.25 -0.18
C SER A 84 0.95 -9.94 -1.44
N ALA A 85 1.37 -9.47 -2.62
CA ALA A 85 1.01 -10.06 -3.90
C ALA A 85 1.58 -11.48 -4.06
N ALA A 86 2.87 -11.68 -3.75
CA ALA A 86 3.50 -12.99 -3.83
C ALA A 86 2.84 -14.00 -2.88
N ARG A 87 2.51 -13.58 -1.66
CA ARG A 87 1.76 -14.41 -0.70
C ARG A 87 0.38 -14.76 -1.23
N GLY A 88 -0.34 -13.79 -1.82
CA GLY A 88 -1.62 -14.04 -2.48
C GLY A 88 -1.52 -15.10 -3.59
N CYS A 89 -0.51 -14.98 -4.45
CA CYS A 89 -0.25 -15.97 -5.50
C CYS A 89 0.04 -17.37 -4.93
N ALA A 90 0.83 -17.45 -3.86
CA ALA A 90 1.13 -18.73 -3.21
C ALA A 90 -0.12 -19.40 -2.63
N CYS A 91 -0.99 -18.65 -1.96
CA CYS A 91 -2.26 -19.16 -1.45
C CYS A 91 -3.17 -19.66 -2.57
N ILE A 92 -3.29 -18.90 -3.66
CA ILE A 92 -4.07 -19.31 -4.84
C ILE A 92 -3.53 -20.62 -5.43
N ALA A 93 -2.21 -20.72 -5.59
CA ALA A 93 -1.58 -21.93 -6.14
C ALA A 93 -1.79 -23.16 -5.23
N GLU A 94 -1.75 -22.97 -3.91
CA GLU A 94 -2.02 -24.04 -2.94
C GLU A 94 -3.48 -24.53 -3.03
N ASP A 95 -4.44 -23.62 -3.14
CA ASP A 95 -5.86 -23.96 -3.27
C ASP A 95 -6.16 -24.71 -4.57
N VAL A 96 -5.59 -24.25 -5.69
CA VAL A 96 -5.67 -24.97 -6.98
C VAL A 96 -5.07 -26.37 -6.86
N SER A 97 -3.89 -26.50 -6.23
CA SER A 97 -3.26 -27.80 -6.01
C SER A 97 -4.10 -28.74 -5.13
N LYS A 98 -4.98 -28.20 -4.28
CA LYS A 98 -5.92 -28.96 -3.45
C LYS A 98 -7.24 -29.27 -4.15
N GLY A 99 -7.41 -28.89 -5.42
CA GLY A 99 -8.60 -29.14 -6.23
C GLY A 99 -9.72 -28.12 -6.03
N GLN A 100 -9.41 -26.91 -5.56
CA GLN A 100 -10.38 -25.80 -5.63
C GLN A 100 -10.52 -25.35 -7.08
N HIS A 101 -11.76 -25.20 -7.55
CA HIS A 101 -12.09 -24.83 -8.92
C HIS A 101 -12.76 -23.45 -9.04
N ASP A 102 -12.95 -22.76 -7.91
CA ASP A 102 -13.40 -21.36 -7.84
C ASP A 102 -12.53 -20.60 -6.85
N ILE A 103 -11.81 -19.60 -7.34
CA ILE A 103 -10.93 -18.75 -6.54
C ILE A 103 -11.37 -17.30 -6.73
N LEU A 104 -11.88 -16.69 -5.66
CA LEU A 104 -12.38 -15.30 -5.67
C LEU A 104 -13.48 -15.06 -6.74
N GLY A 105 -14.30 -16.09 -7.05
CA GLY A 105 -15.32 -16.03 -8.09
C GLY A 105 -14.78 -16.21 -9.51
N ILE A 106 -13.52 -16.64 -9.66
CA ILE A 106 -12.90 -16.98 -10.93
C ILE A 106 -12.77 -18.50 -11.00
N SER A 107 -13.33 -19.12 -12.05
CA SER A 107 -13.19 -20.55 -12.27
C SER A 107 -11.78 -20.90 -12.73
N VAL A 108 -11.21 -21.97 -12.16
CA VAL A 108 -9.84 -22.44 -12.42
C VAL A 108 -9.84 -23.96 -12.69
N GLU A 109 -9.00 -24.38 -13.65
CA GLU A 109 -8.84 -25.77 -14.11
C GLU A 109 -7.70 -26.49 -13.40
#